data_AF-A0A944YLM3-F1
#
_entry.id   AF-A0A944YLM3-F1
#
_cell.length_a   1.000
_cell.length_b   1.000
_cell.length_c   1.000
_cell.angle_alpha   90.00
_cell.angle_beta   90.00
_cell.angle_gamma   90.00
#
_symmetry.space_group_name_H-M   'P 1'
#
loop_
_entity.id
_entity.type
_entity.pdbx_description
1 polymer ?
#
loop_
_entity_poly.entity_id
_entity_poly.type
_entity_poly.pdbx_seq_one_letter_code
_entity_poly.pdbx_strand_id
1 'polypeptide(L)'
;MNLRIIVFFIIGLVIFLLDIGLNSQEDSKDIYISDQELTSLLSAWQSQVGRPPSDEEIVNIINNLVQEEILYREALLLGLDQEDRIIKRRLAQKITFLKQETIPTEPSELELQEFFEINKSNYFMPATYSFTHHYFSKESNAKERANLAFNALAENGIEPTGDPFF
;
A
#
# COMPACT_ATOMS: atom_id res chain seq x y z
N MET A 1 -2.55 -69.79 2.58
CA MET A 1 -2.64 -68.42 3.12
C MET A 1 -3.09 -68.52 4.57
N ASN A 2 -2.32 -68.02 5.54
CA ASN A 2 -2.66 -68.19 6.95
C ASN A 2 -3.90 -67.36 7.29
N LEU A 3 -4.97 -68.01 7.75
CA LEU A 3 -6.24 -67.36 8.13
C LEU A 3 -6.03 -66.17 9.08
N ARG A 4 -5.06 -66.29 10.00
CA ARG A 4 -4.68 -65.24 10.96
C ARG A 4 -4.20 -63.95 10.27
N ILE A 5 -3.49 -64.06 9.16
CA ILE A 5 -2.97 -62.91 8.40
C ILE A 5 -4.11 -62.20 7.68
N ILE A 6 -5.06 -62.96 7.13
CA ILE A 6 -6.24 -62.40 6.44
C ILE A 6 -7.12 -61.63 7.43
N VAL A 7 -7.38 -62.21 8.60
CA VAL A 7 -8.18 -61.56 9.66
C VAL A 7 -7.51 -60.28 10.14
N PHE A 8 -6.18 -60.29 10.36
CA PHE A 8 -5.43 -59.10 10.72
C PHE A 8 -5.56 -57.99 9.66
N PHE A 9 -5.45 -58.35 8.38
CA PHE A 9 -5.57 -57.39 7.28
C PHE A 9 -6.98 -56.81 7.16
N ILE A 10 -8.01 -57.64 7.34
CA ILE A 10 -9.41 -57.18 7.32
C ILE A 10 -9.70 -56.24 8.50
N ILE A 11 -9.25 -56.60 9.71
CA ILE A 11 -9.43 -55.74 10.89
C ILE A 11 -8.70 -54.41 10.69
N GLY A 12 -7.45 -54.43 10.20
CA GLY A 12 -6.70 -53.22 9.89
C GLY A 12 -7.37 -52.37 8.82
N LEU A 13 -7.89 -52.97 7.75
CA LEU A 13 -8.63 -52.28 6.70
C LEU A 13 -9.91 -51.64 7.24
N VAL A 14 -10.65 -52.35 8.10
CA VAL A 14 -11.88 -51.82 8.72
C VAL A 14 -11.56 -50.64 9.64
N ILE A 15 -10.52 -50.75 10.48
CA ILE A 15 -10.08 -49.64 11.34
C ILE A 15 -9.62 -48.45 10.51
N PHE A 16 -8.87 -48.67 9.42
CA PHE A 16 -8.40 -47.62 8.52
C PHE A 16 -9.55 -46.90 7.80
N LEU A 17 -10.54 -47.66 7.32
CA LEU A 17 -11.74 -47.08 6.69
C LEU A 17 -12.63 -46.34 7.71
N LEU A 18 -12.70 -46.84 8.94
CA LEU A 18 -13.38 -46.13 10.03
C LEU A 18 -12.66 -44.85 10.41
N ASP A 19 -11.33 -44.88 10.48
CA ASP A 19 -10.52 -43.68 10.73
C ASP A 19 -10.72 -42.66 9.62
N ILE A 20 -10.61 -43.03 8.34
CA ILE A 20 -10.89 -42.11 7.22
C ILE A 20 -12.33 -41.55 7.26
N GLY A 21 -13.31 -42.37 7.62
CA GLY A 21 -14.72 -41.95 7.64
C GLY A 21 -15.10 -41.09 8.85
N LEU A 22 -14.41 -41.23 9.98
CA LEU A 22 -14.70 -40.52 11.23
C LEU A 22 -13.72 -39.36 11.50
N ASN A 23 -12.52 -39.46 10.96
CA ASN A 23 -11.45 -38.49 11.10
C ASN A 23 -11.49 -37.57 9.88
N SER A 24 -12.50 -36.70 9.84
CA SER A 24 -12.47 -35.52 8.98
C SER A 24 -11.32 -34.64 9.45
N GLN A 25 -10.18 -34.77 8.80
CA GLN A 25 -8.90 -34.10 9.09
C GLN A 25 -8.96 -32.56 8.94
N GLU A 26 -10.15 -31.95 8.90
CA GLU A 26 -10.40 -30.53 8.63
C GLU A 26 -10.63 -29.68 9.91
N ASP A 27 -10.81 -30.29 11.09
CA ASP A 27 -11.22 -29.58 12.31
C ASP A 27 -10.18 -29.61 13.45
N SER A 28 -8.89 -29.39 13.17
CA SER A 28 -8.00 -29.03 14.30
C SER A 28 -8.38 -27.62 14.78
N LYS A 29 -9.09 -27.56 15.91
CA LYS A 29 -9.46 -26.32 16.61
C LYS A 29 -8.25 -25.60 17.24
N ASP A 30 -7.06 -26.14 17.02
CA ASP A 30 -5.82 -25.58 17.50
C ASP A 30 -5.44 -24.36 16.67
N ILE A 31 -5.14 -23.26 17.37
CA ILE A 31 -4.63 -22.02 16.80
C ILE A 31 -3.15 -21.97 17.14
N TYR A 32 -2.32 -22.10 16.11
CA TYR A 32 -0.87 -22.02 16.23
C TYR A 32 -0.42 -20.59 15.93
N ILE A 33 0.24 -19.95 16.89
CA ILE A 33 0.84 -18.63 16.74
C ILE A 33 2.36 -18.81 16.80
N SER A 34 3.06 -18.34 15.78
CA SER A 34 4.52 -18.44 15.74
C SER A 34 5.20 -17.37 16.61
N ASP A 35 6.39 -17.68 17.13
CA ASP A 35 7.18 -16.70 17.90
C ASP A 35 7.50 -15.43 17.07
N GLN A 36 7.68 -15.60 15.76
CA GLN A 36 7.94 -14.49 14.84
C GLN A 36 6.74 -13.55 14.71
N GLU A 37 5.53 -14.12 14.60
CA GLU A 37 4.28 -13.36 14.55
C GLU A 37 3.99 -12.65 15.87
N LEU A 38 4.22 -13.32 17.00
CA LEU A 38 4.10 -12.68 18.30
C LEU A 38 5.09 -11.51 18.44
N THR A 39 6.35 -11.71 18.03
CA THR A 39 7.37 -10.66 18.08
C THR A 39 7.01 -9.47 17.17
N SER A 40 6.47 -9.72 15.98
CA SER A 40 6.05 -8.65 15.08
C SER A 40 4.86 -7.87 15.64
N LEU A 41 3.89 -8.53 16.27
CA LEU A 41 2.75 -7.89 16.93
C LEU A 41 3.18 -7.02 18.11
N LEU A 42 4.05 -7.53 18.98
CA LEU A 42 4.55 -6.77 20.13
C LEU A 42 5.37 -5.56 19.68
N SER A 43 6.20 -5.72 18.64
CA SER A 43 7.00 -4.60 18.09
C SER A 43 6.14 -3.54 17.41
N ALA A 44 5.09 -3.94 16.67
CA ALA A 44 4.12 -3.02 16.09
C ALA A 44 3.38 -2.23 17.18
N TRP A 45 2.90 -2.91 18.22
CA TRP A 45 2.25 -2.27 19.36
C TRP A 45 3.19 -1.29 20.07
N GLN A 46 4.43 -1.69 20.34
CA GLN A 46 5.43 -0.82 20.95
C GLN A 46 5.74 0.39 20.05
N SER A 47 5.81 0.23 18.74
CA SER A 47 6.03 1.36 17.83
C SER A 47 4.86 2.35 17.83
N GLN A 48 3.63 1.86 18.06
CA GLN A 48 2.43 2.69 18.11
C GLN A 48 2.28 3.41 19.46
N VAL A 49 2.57 2.74 20.58
CA VAL A 49 2.36 3.24 21.95
C VAL A 49 3.61 3.92 22.53
N GLY A 50 4.80 3.59 22.02
CA GLY A 50 6.07 4.18 22.43
C GLY A 50 6.72 3.56 23.67
N ARG A 51 6.19 2.44 24.18
CA ARG A 51 6.75 1.66 25.30
C ARG A 51 6.52 0.16 25.11
N PRO A 52 7.24 -0.72 25.80
CA PRO A 52 6.91 -2.14 25.80
C PRO A 52 5.55 -2.40 26.49
N PRO A 53 4.78 -3.41 26.03
CA PRO A 53 3.52 -3.81 26.66
C PRO A 53 3.76 -4.48 28.01
N SER A 54 2.82 -4.31 28.93
CA SER A 54 2.77 -5.04 30.20
C SER A 54 2.29 -6.48 29.99
N ASP A 55 2.45 -7.34 30.99
CA ASP A 55 2.01 -8.74 30.92
C ASP A 55 0.50 -8.86 30.62
N GLU A 56 -0.32 -7.99 31.20
CA GLU A 56 -1.78 -7.94 30.93
C GLU A 56 -2.06 -7.48 29.49
N GLU A 57 -1.32 -6.50 28.98
CA GLU A 57 -1.44 -6.05 27.60
C GLU A 57 -1.01 -7.13 26.61
N ILE A 58 0.06 -7.88 26.91
CA ILE A 58 0.51 -9.02 26.10
C ILE A 58 -0.61 -10.07 26.01
N VAL A 59 -1.23 -10.43 27.14
CA VAL A 59 -2.35 -11.38 27.16
C VAL A 59 -3.52 -10.87 26.30
N ASN A 60 -3.85 -9.58 26.39
CA ASN A 60 -4.92 -9.00 25.58
C ASN A 60 -4.59 -8.98 24.08
N ILE A 61 -3.35 -8.69 23.70
CA ILE A 61 -2.88 -8.73 22.30
C ILE A 61 -3.04 -10.16 21.75
N ILE A 62 -2.60 -11.17 22.51
CA ILE A 62 -2.72 -12.58 22.12
C ILE A 62 -4.19 -12.98 22.00
N ASN A 63 -5.03 -12.63 22.98
CA ASN A 63 -6.46 -12.96 22.96
C ASN A 63 -7.17 -12.34 21.75
N ASN A 64 -6.84 -11.10 21.40
CA ASN A 64 -7.40 -10.45 20.21
C ASN A 64 -6.99 -11.18 18.92
N LEU A 65 -5.71 -11.57 18.80
CA LEU A 65 -5.25 -12.36 17.64
C LEU A 65 -5.98 -13.70 17.54
N VAL A 66 -6.10 -14.42 18.66
CA VAL A 66 -6.84 -15.69 18.71
C VAL A 66 -8.29 -15.49 18.30
N GLN A 67 -8.95 -14.45 18.80
CA GLN A 67 -10.33 -14.14 18.45
C GLN A 67 -10.47 -13.79 16.96
N GLU A 68 -9.53 -13.03 16.40
CA GLU A 68 -9.48 -12.71 14.98
C GLU A 68 -9.38 -13.99 14.14
N GLU A 69 -8.48 -14.91 14.49
CA GLU A 69 -8.31 -16.19 13.80
C GLU A 69 -9.58 -17.06 13.87
N ILE A 70 -10.26 -17.09 15.03
CA ILE A 70 -11.54 -17.80 15.18
C ILE A 70 -12.58 -17.22 14.21
N LEU A 71 -12.73 -15.90 14.18
CA LEU A 71 -13.68 -15.22 13.30
C LEU A 71 -13.34 -15.40 11.82
N TYR A 72 -12.05 -15.38 11.49
CA TYR A 72 -11.56 -15.62 10.13
C TYR A 72 -11.91 -17.03 9.66
N ARG A 73 -11.64 -18.06 10.47
CA ARG A 73 -12.00 -19.45 10.14
C ARG A 73 -13.51 -19.61 9.98
N GLU A 74 -14.30 -19.02 10.87
CA GLU A 74 -15.77 -19.04 10.76
C GLU A 74 -16.26 -18.34 9.47
N ALA A 75 -15.67 -17.20 9.12
CA ALA A 75 -16.00 -16.50 7.89
C ALA A 75 -15.72 -17.34 6.63
N LEU A 76 -14.64 -18.13 6.63
CA LEU A 76 -14.34 -19.07 5.54
C LEU A 76 -15.33 -20.24 5.50
N LEU A 77 -15.69 -20.81 6.66
CA LEU A 77 -16.71 -21.87 6.74
C LEU A 77 -18.07 -21.40 6.20
N LEU A 78 -18.41 -20.14 6.45
CA LEU A 78 -19.61 -19.48 5.93
C LEU A 78 -19.47 -19.00 4.47
N GLY A 79 -18.29 -19.14 3.86
CA GLY A 79 -18.00 -18.71 2.48
C GLY A 79 -18.09 -17.20 2.25
N LEU A 80 -17.87 -16.38 3.29
CA LEU A 80 -17.99 -14.92 3.23
C LEU A 80 -16.87 -14.25 2.41
N ASP A 81 -15.82 -14.99 2.07
CA ASP A 81 -14.75 -14.57 1.18
C ASP A 81 -15.14 -14.69 -0.31
N GLN A 82 -16.17 -15.47 -0.62
CA GLN A 82 -16.59 -15.76 -1.99
C GLN A 82 -17.39 -14.61 -2.58
N GLU A 83 -17.12 -14.32 -3.86
CA GLU A 83 -17.84 -13.31 -4.65
C GLU A 83 -17.81 -11.87 -4.11
N ASP A 84 -17.07 -11.60 -3.03
CA ASP A 84 -16.89 -10.26 -2.50
C ASP A 84 -15.82 -9.46 -3.28
N ARG A 85 -16.25 -8.34 -3.88
CA ARG A 85 -15.35 -7.49 -4.68
C ARG A 85 -14.27 -6.80 -3.85
N ILE A 86 -14.53 -6.48 -2.59
CA ILE A 86 -13.56 -5.83 -1.69
C ILE A 86 -12.45 -6.82 -1.36
N ILE A 87 -12.79 -8.04 -0.95
CA ILE A 87 -11.82 -9.10 -0.64
C ILE A 87 -10.98 -9.44 -1.87
N LYS A 88 -11.63 -9.66 -3.02
CA LYS A 88 -10.94 -9.91 -4.30
C LYS A 88 -9.95 -8.79 -4.65
N ARG A 89 -10.34 -7.53 -4.47
CA ARG A 89 -9.46 -6.37 -4.73
C ARG A 89 -8.27 -6.33 -3.76
N ARG A 90 -8.48 -6.62 -2.48
CA ARG A 90 -7.41 -6.65 -1.47
C ARG A 90 -6.38 -7.75 -1.77
N LEU A 91 -6.83 -8.94 -2.15
CA LEU A 91 -5.93 -10.04 -2.54
C LEU A 91 -5.11 -9.68 -3.79
N ALA A 92 -5.74 -9.08 -4.80
CA ALA A 92 -5.03 -8.60 -5.98
C ALA A 92 -3.95 -7.55 -5.63
N GLN A 93 -4.27 -6.61 -4.74
CA GLN A 93 -3.31 -5.61 -4.25
C GLN A 93 -2.11 -6.27 -3.55
N LYS A 94 -2.34 -7.28 -2.68
CA LYS A 94 -1.26 -8.02 -2.01
C LYS A 94 -0.31 -8.69 -3.02
N ILE A 95 -0.84 -9.31 -4.08
CA ILE A 95 -0.01 -9.91 -5.15
C ILE A 95 0.76 -8.84 -5.94
N THR A 96 0.14 -7.71 -6.25
CA THR A 96 0.83 -6.62 -6.95
C THR A 96 2.02 -6.10 -6.15
N PHE A 97 1.89 -5.98 -4.83
CA PHE A 97 2.99 -5.57 -3.94
C PHE A 97 4.16 -6.55 -4.00
N LEU A 98 3.90 -7.86 -3.86
CA LEU A 98 4.94 -8.88 -3.94
C LEU A 98 5.70 -8.84 -5.27
N LYS A 99 5.00 -8.58 -6.39
CA LYS A 99 5.61 -8.43 -7.71
C LYS A 99 6.55 -7.23 -7.83
N GLN A 100 6.28 -6.14 -7.11
CA GLN A 100 7.14 -4.96 -7.11
C GLN A 100 8.46 -5.22 -6.39
N GLU A 101 8.44 -5.99 -5.30
CA GLU A 101 9.65 -6.44 -4.62
C GLU A 101 10.47 -7.44 -5.45
N THR A 102 9.88 -8.05 -6.47
CA THR A 102 10.56 -9.01 -7.35
C THR A 102 11.20 -8.40 -8.59
N ILE A 103 11.24 -7.06 -8.77
CA ILE A 103 11.99 -6.45 -9.88
C ILE A 103 13.48 -6.69 -9.59
N PRO A 104 14.15 -7.67 -10.24
CA PRO A 104 15.35 -8.28 -9.68
C PRO A 104 16.65 -7.69 -10.25
N THR A 105 16.56 -6.80 -11.24
CA THR A 105 17.74 -6.31 -11.95
C THR A 105 17.78 -4.79 -11.84
N GLU A 106 18.70 -4.30 -11.02
CA GLU A 106 19.15 -2.93 -11.16
C GLU A 106 19.67 -2.74 -12.60
N PRO A 107 19.22 -1.71 -13.33
CA PRO A 107 19.71 -1.44 -14.66
C PRO A 107 21.21 -1.15 -14.61
N SER A 108 21.94 -1.62 -15.61
CA SER A 108 23.36 -1.31 -15.77
C SER A 108 23.56 0.19 -16.03
N GLU A 109 24.77 0.68 -15.75
CA GLU A 109 25.12 2.08 -16.01
C GLU A 109 24.95 2.46 -17.50
N LEU A 110 25.21 1.53 -18.41
CA LEU A 110 24.99 1.70 -19.85
C LEU A 110 23.50 1.89 -20.19
N GLU A 111 22.62 1.04 -19.65
CA GLU A 111 21.17 1.16 -19.86
C GLU A 111 20.62 2.48 -19.31
N LEU A 112 21.15 2.94 -18.18
CA LEU A 112 20.80 4.25 -17.61
C LEU A 112 21.24 5.41 -18.50
N GLN A 113 22.45 5.36 -19.06
CA GLN A 113 22.95 6.40 -19.98
C GLN A 113 22.14 6.44 -21.28
N GLU A 114 21.86 5.28 -21.89
CA GLU A 114 21.02 5.20 -23.08
C GLU A 114 19.60 5.73 -22.82
N PHE A 115 19.00 5.33 -21.70
CA PHE A 115 17.69 5.82 -21.30
C PHE A 115 17.69 7.33 -21.08
N PHE A 116 18.72 7.88 -20.43
CA PHE A 116 18.86 9.31 -20.20
C PHE A 116 18.96 10.10 -21.51
N GLU A 117 19.80 9.66 -22.46
CA GLU A 117 19.96 10.35 -23.74
C GLU A 117 18.67 10.31 -24.59
N ILE A 118 17.94 9.18 -24.59
CA ILE A 118 16.64 9.06 -25.27
C ILE A 118 15.59 9.99 -24.65
N ASN A 119 15.60 10.17 -23.33
CA ASN A 119 14.58 10.92 -22.60
C ASN A 119 15.01 12.36 -22.26
N LYS A 120 16.13 12.84 -22.80
CA LYS A 120 16.75 14.13 -22.45
C LYS A 120 15.81 15.33 -22.59
N SER A 121 14.89 15.30 -23.56
CA SER A 121 13.87 16.33 -23.76
C SER A 121 12.85 16.42 -22.62
N ASN A 122 12.57 15.31 -21.91
CA ASN A 122 11.65 15.27 -20.78
C ASN A 122 12.27 15.88 -19.50
N TYR A 123 13.60 16.00 -19.46
CA TYR A 123 14.35 16.59 -18.35
C TYR A 123 14.71 18.07 -18.58
N PHE A 124 14.23 18.67 -19.67
CA PHE A 124 14.39 20.09 -19.93
C PHE A 124 13.33 20.88 -19.15
N MET A 125 13.76 21.73 -18.23
CA MET A 125 12.88 22.77 -17.68
C MET A 125 12.89 23.97 -18.62
N PRO A 126 11.73 24.40 -19.15
CA PRO A 126 11.66 25.61 -19.96
C PRO A 126 12.09 26.82 -19.14
N ALA A 127 12.67 27.82 -19.81
CA ALA A 127 12.95 29.10 -19.19
C ALA A 127 11.65 29.67 -18.59
N THR A 128 11.69 29.97 -17.29
CA THR A 128 10.59 30.64 -16.60
C THR A 128 10.87 32.14 -16.60
N TYR A 129 9.83 32.93 -16.85
CA TYR A 129 9.90 34.38 -16.80
C TYR A 129 8.99 34.86 -15.67
N SER A 130 9.53 35.70 -14.79
CA SER A 130 8.71 36.52 -13.90
C SER A 130 8.41 37.85 -14.59
N PHE A 131 7.17 38.32 -14.48
CA PHE A 131 6.77 39.63 -14.97
C PHE A 131 5.73 40.24 -14.05
N THR A 132 5.71 41.56 -14.00
CA THR A 132 4.69 42.36 -13.30
C THR A 132 3.86 43.08 -14.35
N HIS A 133 2.53 42.98 -14.25
CA HIS A 133 1.60 43.63 -15.16
C HIS A 133 0.85 44.75 -14.43
N HIS A 134 0.97 45.97 -14.93
CA HIS A 134 0.17 47.11 -14.49
C HIS A 134 -0.85 47.46 -15.56
N TYR A 135 -2.12 47.31 -15.21
CA TYR A 135 -3.24 47.59 -16.10
C TYR A 135 -3.56 49.08 -16.15
N PHE A 136 -4.04 49.56 -17.30
CA PHE A 136 -4.58 50.92 -17.44
C PHE A 136 -5.96 50.82 -18.10
N SER A 137 -7.00 51.31 -17.41
CA SER A 137 -8.39 51.27 -17.84
C SER A 137 -8.57 51.93 -19.22
N LYS A 138 -9.53 51.43 -20.01
CA LYS A 138 -9.79 51.91 -21.38
C LYS A 138 -10.50 53.27 -21.38
N GLU A 139 -9.79 54.30 -20.95
CA GLU A 139 -10.18 55.70 -20.99
C GLU A 139 -9.45 56.43 -22.13
N SER A 140 -9.90 57.64 -22.48
CA SER A 140 -9.31 58.42 -23.57
C SER A 140 -7.81 58.72 -23.38
N ASN A 141 -7.33 58.72 -22.13
CA ASN A 141 -5.93 58.98 -21.76
C ASN A 141 -5.12 57.70 -21.43
N ALA A 142 -5.67 56.50 -21.62
CA ALA A 142 -5.05 55.24 -21.17
C ALA A 142 -3.61 55.06 -21.69
N LYS A 143 -3.40 55.36 -22.98
CA LYS A 143 -2.09 55.27 -23.63
C LYS A 143 -1.08 56.28 -23.07
N GLU A 144 -1.54 57.49 -22.77
CA GLU A 144 -0.69 58.53 -22.18
C GLU A 144 -0.28 58.16 -20.76
N ARG A 145 -1.22 57.68 -19.94
CA ARG A 145 -0.94 57.21 -18.58
C ARG A 145 0.04 56.03 -18.56
N ALA A 146 -0.16 55.05 -19.44
CA ALA A 146 0.75 53.91 -19.56
C ALA A 146 2.18 54.33 -19.96
N ASN A 147 2.32 55.23 -20.94
CA ASN A 147 3.63 55.72 -21.37
C ASN A 147 4.33 56.56 -20.30
N LEU A 148 3.60 57.42 -19.59
CA LEU A 148 4.14 58.20 -18.48
C LEU A 148 4.65 57.29 -17.36
N ALA A 149 3.87 56.26 -16.99
CA ALA A 149 4.27 55.29 -16.00
C ALA A 149 5.49 54.45 -16.45
N PHE A 150 5.55 54.05 -17.71
CA PHE A 150 6.69 53.34 -18.28
C PHE A 150 7.97 54.19 -18.24
N ASN A 151 7.88 55.46 -18.67
CA ASN A 151 9.03 56.37 -18.64
C ASN A 151 9.48 56.67 -17.20
N ALA A 152 8.54 56.85 -16.27
CA ALA A 152 8.86 57.05 -14.86
C ALA A 152 9.60 55.84 -14.24
N LEU A 153 9.21 54.62 -14.62
CA LEU A 153 9.92 53.41 -14.22
C LEU A 153 11.31 53.32 -14.87
N ALA A 154 11.42 53.60 -16.17
CA ALA A 154 12.67 53.49 -16.92
C ALA A 154 13.72 54.54 -16.52
N GLU A 155 13.30 55.78 -16.24
CA GLU A 155 14.20 56.90 -15.94
C GLU A 155 14.46 57.07 -14.44
N ASN A 156 13.44 56.85 -13.60
CA ASN A 156 13.50 57.18 -12.17
C ASN A 156 13.31 55.97 -11.24
N GLY A 157 13.07 54.77 -11.79
CA GLY A 157 12.85 53.55 -11.00
C GLY A 157 11.57 53.59 -10.15
N ILE A 158 10.62 54.47 -10.48
CA ILE A 158 9.36 54.59 -9.74
C ILE A 158 8.43 53.48 -10.20
N GLU A 159 7.99 52.61 -9.28
CA GLU A 159 7.03 51.55 -9.60
C GLU A 159 5.68 52.13 -10.07
N PRO A 160 5.18 51.70 -11.25
CA PRO A 160 3.88 52.10 -11.74
C PRO A 160 2.77 51.70 -10.77
N THR A 161 1.82 52.61 -10.53
CA THR A 161 0.53 52.25 -9.98
C THR A 161 -0.43 52.07 -11.15
N GLY A 162 -0.88 50.83 -11.37
CA GLY A 162 -1.88 50.53 -12.39
C GLY A 162 -3.30 50.75 -11.85
N ASP A 163 -4.27 50.71 -12.74
CA ASP A 163 -5.68 50.67 -12.39
C ASP A 163 -6.10 49.25 -11.98
N PRO A 164 -7.12 49.11 -11.13
CA PRO A 164 -7.72 47.81 -10.82
C PRO A 164 -8.32 47.15 -12.07
N PHE A 165 -8.15 45.83 -12.17
CA PHE A 165 -8.82 45.00 -13.16
C PHE A 165 -10.25 44.71 -12.67
N PHE A 166 -11.27 45.16 -13.39
CA PHE A 166 -12.68 44.85 -13.13
C PHE A 166 -13.28 44.05 -14.28
#